data_AF-A0A954LNT9-F1
#
_entry.id   AF-A0A954LNT9-F1
#
_cell.length_a   1.000
_cell.length_b   1.000
_cell.length_c   1.000
_cell.angle_alpha   90.00
_cell.angle_beta   90.00
_cell.angle_gamma   90.00
#
_symmetry.space_group_name_H-M   'P 1'
#
loop_
_entity.id
_entity.type
_entity.pdbx_description
1 polymer ?
#
loop_
_entity_poly.entity_id
_entity_poly.type
_entity_poly.pdbx_seq_one_letter_code
_entity_poly.pdbx_strand_id
1 'polypeptide(L)'
;MREGPPTPGTPEFEFLDRTAQRTAFLREDPWRVLRIQSDLVQSMEMMIRALEGARKVITIFGSTRAVETDSVYQKARQTCKRLAEQGFAIVSGGGPGLMEA
;
A
#
# COMPACT_ATOMS: atom_id res chain seq x y z
N MET A 1 39.67 29.52 3.86
CA MET A 1 40.19 28.82 2.66
C MET A 1 39.13 27.84 2.20
N ARG A 2 38.56 28.02 1.00
CA ARG A 2 37.67 27.02 0.39
C ARG A 2 38.52 26.28 -0.63
N GLU A 3 38.69 24.97 -0.44
CA GLU A 3 39.37 24.08 -1.40
C GLU A 3 38.62 24.12 -2.75
N GLY A 4 39.37 24.17 -3.86
CA GLY A 4 38.83 24.18 -5.22
C GLY A 4 38.18 22.85 -5.61
N PRO A 5 37.47 22.79 -6.75
CA PRO A 5 36.85 21.54 -7.20
C PRO A 5 37.90 20.44 -7.40
N PRO A 6 37.57 19.17 -7.08
CA PRO A 6 38.52 18.08 -7.10
C PRO A 6 39.07 17.84 -8.51
N THR A 7 40.36 17.53 -8.59
CA THR A 7 41.09 17.36 -9.85
C THR A 7 40.73 16.04 -10.53
N PRO A 8 40.47 16.02 -11.84
CA PRO A 8 40.18 14.78 -12.58
C PRO A 8 41.28 13.74 -12.42
N GLY A 9 40.89 12.49 -12.12
CA GLY A 9 41.82 11.36 -11.92
C GLY A 9 42.30 11.17 -10.48
N THR A 10 41.86 11.99 -9.53
CA THR A 10 42.02 11.68 -8.10
C THR A 10 40.94 10.69 -7.62
N PRO A 11 41.20 9.91 -6.55
CA PRO A 11 40.20 9.04 -5.95
C PRO A 11 38.92 9.79 -5.54
N GLU A 12 39.06 11.06 -5.12
CA GLU A 12 37.93 11.93 -4.75
C GLU A 12 37.08 12.31 -5.95
N PHE A 13 37.70 12.60 -7.10
CA PHE A 13 36.98 12.88 -8.34
C PHE A 13 36.31 11.61 -8.88
N GLU A 14 37.00 10.48 -8.86
CA GLU A 14 36.48 9.19 -9.35
C GLU A 14 35.32 8.67 -8.48
N PHE A 15 35.34 8.94 -7.18
CA PHE A 15 34.24 8.67 -6.24
C PHE A 15 32.98 9.48 -6.55
N LEU A 16 33.16 10.75 -6.94
CA LEU A 16 32.07 11.67 -7.30
C LEU A 16 31.55 11.45 -8.74
N ASP A 17 32.39 10.98 -9.66
CA ASP A 17 32.06 10.83 -11.08
C ASP A 17 31.36 9.48 -11.39
N ARG A 18 31.68 8.41 -10.65
CA ARG A 18 31.16 7.05 -10.92
C ARG A 18 29.72 6.81 -10.45
N THR A 19 29.11 7.77 -9.77
CA THR A 19 27.81 7.64 -9.09
C THR A 19 26.60 8.03 -9.95
N ALA A 20 26.81 8.75 -11.06
CA ALA A 20 25.75 9.54 -11.68
C ALA A 20 24.81 8.80 -12.65
N GLN A 21 25.27 7.86 -13.48
CA GLN A 21 24.49 7.54 -14.71
C GLN A 21 24.00 6.09 -14.95
N ARG A 22 24.42 5.05 -14.21
CA ARG A 22 24.05 3.65 -14.56
C ARG A 22 23.18 2.90 -13.56
N THR A 23 22.90 3.48 -12.39
CA THR A 23 22.29 2.78 -11.25
C THR A 23 20.90 3.28 -10.86
N ALA A 24 20.36 4.32 -11.52
CA ALA A 24 19.12 4.97 -11.08
C ALA A 24 17.87 4.04 -11.07
N PHE A 25 17.81 3.03 -11.96
CA PHE A 25 16.70 2.07 -12.01
C PHE A 25 16.91 0.83 -11.12
N LEU A 26 18.15 0.46 -10.81
CA LEU A 26 18.49 -0.60 -9.85
C LEU A 26 18.54 -0.09 -8.39
N ARG A 27 18.50 1.25 -8.22
CA ARG A 27 18.37 1.98 -6.95
C ARG A 27 16.90 2.36 -6.72
N GLU A 28 15.97 1.40 -6.76
CA GLU A 28 14.88 1.52 -5.81
C GLU A 28 15.54 1.53 -4.43
N ASP A 29 15.39 2.65 -3.71
CA ASP A 29 15.98 2.90 -2.41
C ASP A 29 15.93 1.62 -1.55
N PRO A 30 17.06 1.01 -1.15
CA PRO A 30 17.05 -0.19 -0.31
C PRO A 30 16.17 -0.01 0.94
N TRP A 31 16.04 1.24 1.41
CA TRP A 31 15.13 1.61 2.48
C TRP A 31 13.65 1.43 2.14
N ARG A 32 13.26 1.62 0.88
CA ARG A 32 11.90 1.35 0.38
C ARG A 32 11.57 -0.14 0.43
N VAL A 33 12.53 -1.02 0.11
CA VAL A 33 12.32 -2.47 0.22
C VAL A 33 12.12 -2.86 1.69
N LEU A 34 12.97 -2.35 2.59
CA LEU A 34 12.83 -2.58 4.03
C LEU A 34 11.50 -2.04 4.57
N ARG A 35 11.06 -0.88 4.08
CA ARG A 35 9.75 -0.31 4.43
C ARG A 35 8.59 -1.16 3.92
N ILE A 36 8.61 -1.61 2.67
CA ILE A 36 7.56 -2.49 2.12
C ILE A 36 7.49 -3.80 2.92
N GLN A 37 8.63 -4.37 3.28
CA GLN A 37 8.69 -5.56 4.12
C GLN A 37 8.10 -5.29 5.52
N SER A 38 8.46 -4.16 6.14
CA SER A 38 7.90 -3.73 7.44
C SER A 38 6.37 -3.54 7.36
N ASP A 39 5.89 -2.82 6.34
CA ASP A 39 4.46 -2.55 6.13
C ASP A 39 3.68 -3.85 5.93
N LEU A 40 4.25 -4.82 5.19
CA LEU A 40 3.64 -6.15 5.01
C LEU A 40 3.52 -6.91 6.32
N VAL A 41 4.60 -6.99 7.11
CA VAL A 41 4.59 -7.69 8.41
C VAL A 41 3.57 -7.06 9.36
N GLN A 42 3.59 -5.73 9.49
CA GLN A 42 2.62 -5.01 10.33
C GLN A 42 1.19 -5.24 9.85
N SER A 43 0.94 -5.18 8.54
CA SER A 43 -0.39 -5.42 7.97
C SER A 43 -0.89 -6.84 8.21
N MET A 44 -0.01 -7.85 8.10
CA MET A 44 -0.35 -9.24 8.39
C MET A 44 -0.72 -9.43 9.86
N GLU A 45 0.06 -8.87 10.79
CA GLU A 45 -0.25 -8.94 12.22
C GLU A 45 -1.60 -8.27 12.55
N MET A 46 -1.83 -7.07 12.01
CA MET A 46 -3.10 -6.36 12.17
C MET A 46 -4.27 -7.17 11.59
N MET A 47 -4.11 -7.75 10.40
CA MET A 47 -5.15 -8.54 9.74
C MET A 47 -5.47 -9.82 10.52
N ILE A 48 -4.46 -10.53 11.02
CA ILE A 48 -4.66 -11.74 11.84
C ILE A 48 -5.45 -11.39 13.10
N ARG A 49 -5.11 -10.30 13.79
CA ARG A 49 -5.81 -9.84 14.99
C ARG A 49 -7.24 -9.38 14.67
N ALA A 50 -7.44 -8.62 13.59
CA ALA A 50 -8.75 -8.11 13.19
C ALA A 50 -9.72 -9.22 12.76
N LEU A 51 -9.19 -10.31 12.21
CA LEU A 51 -9.96 -11.47 11.75
C LEU A 51 -9.96 -12.62 12.77
N GLU A 52 -9.44 -12.40 13.98
CA GLU A 52 -9.45 -13.39 15.05
C GLU A 52 -10.90 -13.76 15.41
N GLY A 53 -11.23 -15.05 15.39
CA GLY A 53 -12.60 -15.53 15.60
C GLY A 53 -13.51 -15.43 14.37
N ALA A 54 -13.09 -14.80 13.27
CA ALA A 54 -13.84 -14.82 12.01
C ALA A 54 -13.77 -16.21 11.37
N ARG A 55 -14.94 -16.86 11.22
CA ARG A 55 -15.02 -18.20 10.61
C ARG A 55 -14.90 -18.15 9.08
N LYS A 56 -15.36 -17.05 8.47
CA LYS A 56 -15.37 -16.84 7.02
C LYS A 56 -15.10 -15.38 6.75
N VAL A 57 -14.24 -15.11 5.77
CA VAL A 57 -13.84 -13.76 5.36
C VAL A 57 -14.10 -13.61 3.87
N ILE A 58 -14.67 -12.50 3.46
CA ILE A 58 -14.90 -12.16 2.05
C ILE A 58 -14.36 -10.76 1.74
N THR A 59 -13.82 -10.61 0.54
CA THR A 59 -13.36 -9.31 0.04
C THR A 59 -14.35 -8.76 -0.97
N ILE A 60 -14.78 -7.52 -0.78
CA ILE A 60 -15.73 -6.85 -1.67
C ILE A 60 -15.03 -5.66 -2.35
N PHE A 61 -15.15 -5.62 -3.68
CA PHE A 61 -14.67 -4.53 -4.52
C PHE A 61 -15.84 -3.83 -5.19
N GLY A 62 -15.68 -2.54 -5.45
CA GLY A 62 -16.69 -1.79 -6.17
C GLY A 62 -16.25 -0.37 -6.52
N SER A 63 -17.12 0.33 -7.25
CA SER A 63 -16.88 1.71 -7.69
C SER A 63 -16.69 2.67 -6.51
N THR A 64 -15.70 3.54 -6.61
CA THR A 64 -15.49 4.67 -5.69
C THR A 64 -16.41 5.86 -5.96
N ARG A 65 -17.20 5.81 -7.04
CA ARG A 65 -18.00 6.94 -7.53
C ARG A 65 -19.49 6.80 -7.23
N ALA A 66 -19.94 5.64 -6.77
CA ALA A 66 -21.35 5.43 -6.42
C ALA A 66 -21.69 6.26 -5.17
N VAL A 67 -22.84 6.91 -5.18
CA VAL A 67 -23.34 7.71 -4.05
C VAL A 67 -24.49 7.00 -3.34
N GLU A 68 -24.82 7.43 -2.12
CA GLU A 68 -25.81 6.72 -1.31
C GLU A 68 -27.19 6.59 -1.96
N THR A 69 -27.58 7.56 -2.80
CA THR A 69 -28.86 7.53 -3.51
C THR A 69 -28.90 6.51 -4.65
N ASP A 70 -27.74 6.00 -5.08
CA ASP A 70 -27.68 5.04 -6.17
C ASP A 70 -28.22 3.68 -5.73
N SER A 71 -29.03 3.07 -6.60
CA SER A 71 -29.59 1.74 -6.33
C SER A 71 -28.50 0.67 -6.10
N VAL A 72 -27.33 0.82 -6.72
CA VAL A 72 -26.20 -0.11 -6.55
C VAL A 72 -25.54 0.03 -5.17
N TYR A 73 -25.49 1.24 -4.61
CA TYR A 73 -24.97 1.48 -3.27
C TYR A 73 -25.89 0.83 -2.23
N GLN A 74 -27.19 1.04 -2.34
CA GLN A 74 -28.18 0.44 -1.43
C GLN A 74 -28.17 -1.10 -1.50
N LYS A 75 -28.01 -1.66 -2.70
CA LYS A 75 -27.88 -3.12 -2.89
C LYS A 75 -26.58 -3.66 -2.29
N ALA A 76 -25.46 -2.95 -2.45
CA ALA A 76 -24.19 -3.33 -1.83
C ALA A 76 -24.32 -3.36 -0.31
N ARG A 77 -24.82 -2.28 0.29
CA ARG A 77 -25.09 -2.16 1.73
C ARG A 77 -25.98 -3.30 2.26
N GLN A 78 -27.09 -3.58 1.57
CA GLN A 78 -28.01 -4.66 1.98
C GLN A 78 -27.35 -6.05 1.84
N THR A 79 -26.53 -6.26 0.81
CA THR A 79 -25.78 -7.50 0.62
C THR A 79 -24.75 -7.70 1.73
N CYS A 80 -23.94 -6.67 2.02
CA CYS A 80 -22.96 -6.69 3.11
C CYS A 80 -23.62 -6.97 4.46
N LYS A 81 -24.74 -6.29 4.76
CA LYS A 81 -25.51 -6.53 5.99
C LYS A 81 -25.92 -8.00 6.14
N ARG A 82 -26.48 -8.61 5.09
CA ARG A 82 -26.93 -10.01 5.11
C ARG A 82 -25.75 -10.99 5.28
N LEU A 83 -24.59 -10.66 4.72
CA LEU A 83 -23.37 -11.47 4.86
C LEU A 83 -22.82 -11.37 6.30
N ALA A 84 -22.78 -10.17 6.87
CA ALA A 84 -22.37 -9.96 8.25
C ALA A 84 -23.29 -10.71 9.25
N GLU A 85 -24.62 -10.67 9.03
CA GLU A 85 -25.60 -11.42 9.83
C GLU A 85 -25.38 -12.94 9.78
N GLN A 86 -24.75 -13.46 8.72
CA GLN A 86 -24.37 -14.87 8.57
C GLN A 86 -22.98 -15.20 9.14
N GLY A 87 -22.32 -14.23 9.78
CA GLY A 87 -21.02 -14.40 10.42
C GLY A 87 -19.82 -14.30 9.47
N PHE A 88 -19.98 -13.65 8.32
CA PHE A 88 -18.86 -13.30 7.45
C PHE A 88 -18.22 -11.99 7.92
N ALA A 89 -16.89 -12.00 8.08
CA ALA A 89 -16.11 -10.76 8.13
C ALA A 89 -15.94 -10.22 6.71
N ILE A 90 -16.11 -8.90 6.54
CA ILE A 90 -16.07 -8.24 5.24
C ILE A 90 -14.83 -7.34 5.20
N VAL A 91 -14.02 -7.51 4.16
CA VAL A 91 -12.85 -6.68 3.89
C VAL A 91 -13.11 -5.91 2.60
N SER A 92 -12.84 -4.60 2.60
CA SER A 92 -12.92 -3.75 1.41
C SER A 92 -11.60 -3.02 1.19
N GLY A 93 -11.50 -2.27 0.09
CA GLY A 93 -10.36 -1.39 -0.17
C GLY A 93 -10.33 -0.12 0.70
N GLY A 94 -11.33 0.10 1.58
CA GLY A 94 -11.38 1.23 2.52
C GLY A 94 -11.63 2.60 1.89
N GLY A 95 -11.95 2.65 0.59
CA GLY A 95 -12.31 3.89 -0.11
C GLY A 95 -13.82 4.20 -0.07
N PRO A 96 -14.23 5.34 -0.65
CA PRO A 96 -15.63 5.76 -0.69
C PRO A 96 -16.47 4.89 -1.64
N GLY A 97 -17.77 5.16 -1.69
CA GLY A 97 -18.70 4.52 -2.61
C GLY A 97 -19.01 3.09 -2.21
N LEU A 98 -18.95 2.14 -3.14
CA LEU A 98 -19.36 0.76 -2.85
C LEU A 98 -18.46 0.03 -1.84
N MET A 99 -17.27 0.56 -1.55
CA MET A 99 -16.38 0.01 -0.51
C MET A 99 -16.73 0.52 0.90
N GLU A 100 -17.53 1.58 1.00
CA GLU A 100 -18.08 2.17 2.23
C GLU A 100 -19.52 1.72 2.51
N ALA A 101 -20.28 1.42 1.44
CA ALA A 101 -21.69 1.03 1.46
C ALA A 101 -22.04 -0.09 2.45
#